data_AF-A0A2N3T6V6-F1
#
_entry.id   AF-A0A2N3T6V6-F1
#
_cell.length_a   1.000
_cell.length_b   1.000
_cell.length_c   1.000
_cell.angle_alpha   90.00
_cell.angle_beta   90.00
_cell.angle_gamma   90.00
#
_symmetry.space_group_name_H-M   'P 1'
#
loop_
_entity.id
_entity.type
_entity.pdbx_description
1 polymer ?
#
loop_
_entity_poly.entity_id
_entity_poly.type
_entity_poly.pdbx_seq_one_letter_code
_entity_poly.pdbx_strand_id
1 'polypeptide(L)' 'MQNFTNDELKTLRGVHTVIGRKYGKSGRYVSLIAQGKREANTEVAKLILKDLQLILEILKPEGMRIK' A
#
# COMPACT_ATOMS: atom_id res chain seq x y z
N MET A 1 7.66 10.44 -4.65
CA MET A 1 7.20 9.03 -4.72
C MET A 1 7.67 8.34 -3.45
N GLN A 2 6.74 7.87 -2.61
CA GLN A 2 7.09 7.14 -1.40
C GLN A 2 7.04 5.65 -1.76
N ASN A 3 8.20 5.00 -1.76
CA ASN A 3 8.32 3.58 -2.08
C ASN A 3 8.43 2.80 -0.77
N PHE A 4 7.52 1.85 -0.55
CA PHE A 4 7.65 0.89 0.53
C PHE A 4 8.97 0.09 0.36
N THR A 5 9.62 -0.24 1.47
CA THR A 5 10.79 -1.13 1.47
C THR A 5 10.37 -2.55 1.04
N ASN A 6 11.35 -3.39 0.67
CA ASN A 6 11.07 -4.77 0.28
C ASN A 6 10.37 -5.58 1.40
N ASP A 7 10.67 -5.28 2.66
CA ASP A 7 10.04 -5.96 3.80
C ASP A 7 8.62 -5.47 4.06
N GLU A 8 8.37 -4.18 3.86
CA GLU A 8 7.03 -3.60 3.90
C GLU A 8 6.17 -4.16 2.75
N LEU A 9 6.73 -4.28 1.54
CA LEU A 9 6.06 -4.90 0.39
C LEU A 9 5.71 -6.37 0.65
N LYS A 10 6.60 -7.13 1.29
CA LYS A 10 6.29 -8.52 1.70
C LYS A 10 5.15 -8.56 2.70
N THR A 11 5.14 -7.65 3.68
CA THR A 11 4.09 -7.53 4.69
C THR A 11 2.74 -7.19 4.04
N LEU A 12 2.72 -6.23 3.10
CA LEU A 12 1.53 -5.75 2.43
C LEU A 12 0.99 -6.71 1.36
N ARG A 13 1.79 -7.69 0.90
CA ARG A 13 1.38 -8.65 -0.13
C ARG A 13 0.09 -9.39 0.23
N GLY A 14 -0.12 -9.70 1.51
CA GLY A 14 -1.31 -10.40 2.00
C GLY A 14 -2.60 -9.58 1.87
N VAL A 15 -2.52 -8.25 1.88
CA VAL A 15 -3.70 -7.37 1.89
C VAL A 15 -4.08 -6.82 0.52
N HIS A 16 -3.22 -6.96 -0.50
CA HIS A 16 -3.47 -6.43 -1.84
C HIS A 16 -4.80 -6.88 -2.44
N THR A 17 -5.16 -8.15 -2.28
CA THR A 17 -6.42 -8.69 -2.80
C THR A 17 -7.64 -8.09 -2.08
N VAL A 18 -7.54 -7.89 -0.77
CA VAL A 18 -8.61 -7.31 0.06
C VAL A 18 -8.82 -5.84 -0.30
N ILE A 19 -7.73 -5.07 -0.35
CA ILE A 19 -7.77 -3.66 -0.76
C ILE A 19 -8.29 -3.54 -2.21
N GLY A 20 -7.85 -4.43 -3.10
CA GLY A 20 -8.34 -4.48 -4.46
C GLY A 20 -9.86 -4.59 -4.50
N ARG A 21 -10.44 -5.55 -3.77
CA ARG A 21 -11.90 -5.72 -3.66
C ARG A 21 -12.60 -4.48 -3.11
N LYS A 22 -12.05 -3.84 -2.07
CA LYS A 22 -12.60 -2.59 -1.47
C LYS A 22 -12.80 -1.49 -2.52
N TYR A 23 -11.87 -1.35 -3.47
CA TYR A 23 -11.89 -0.30 -4.50
C TYR A 23 -12.37 -0.78 -5.88
N GLY A 24 -12.88 -2.01 -5.99
CA GLY A 24 -13.27 -2.58 -7.29
C GLY A 24 -12.10 -2.72 -8.27
N LYS A 25 -10.90 -3.03 -7.77
CA LYS A 25 -9.66 -3.20 -8.54
C LYS A 25 -9.05 -4.59 -8.29
N SER A 26 -8.11 -4.98 -9.14
CA SER A 26 -7.35 -6.21 -8.94
C SER A 26 -6.29 -6.03 -7.85
N GLY A 27 -5.93 -7.12 -7.14
CA GLY A 27 -4.79 -7.07 -6.22
C GLY A 27 -3.47 -6.73 -6.94
N ARG A 28 -3.35 -7.07 -8.23
CA ARG A 28 -2.22 -6.65 -9.08
C ARG A 28 -2.15 -5.13 -9.23
N TYR A 29 -3.30 -4.46 -9.37
CA TYR A 29 -3.35 -3.00 -9.44
C TYR A 29 -2.83 -2.36 -8.14
N VAL A 30 -3.26 -2.87 -6.99
CA VAL A 30 -2.75 -2.43 -5.67
C VAL A 30 -1.25 -2.69 -5.54
N SER A 31 -0.76 -3.85 -5.97
CA SER A 31 0.66 -4.18 -5.95
C SER A 31 1.52 -3.22 -6.77
N LEU A 32 1.00 -2.72 -7.90
CA LEU A 32 1.72 -1.75 -8.73
C LEU A 32 1.81 -0.37 -8.06
N ILE A 33 0.75 0.03 -7.34
CA ILE A 33 0.75 1.25 -6.52
C ILE A 33 1.75 1.12 -5.38
N ALA A 34 1.73 0.01 -4.64
CA ALA A 34 2.65 -0.24 -3.54
C ALA A 34 4.13 -0.21 -4.00
N GLN A 35 4.42 -0.76 -5.17
CA GLN A 35 5.79 -0.76 -5.73
C GLN A 35 6.24 0.59 -6.30
N GLY A 36 5.38 1.61 -6.31
CA GLY A 36 5.67 2.89 -6.99
C GLY A 36 5.76 2.77 -8.52
N LYS A 37 5.46 1.60 -9.10
CA LYS A 37 5.45 1.35 -10.55
C LYS A 37 4.22 1.95 -11.24
N ARG A 38 3.28 2.45 -10.47
CA ARG A 38 2.14 3.23 -10.93
C ARG A 38 2.01 4.48 -10.08
N GLU A 39 1.95 5.63 -10.74
CA GLU A 39 1.70 6.89 -10.04
C GLU A 39 0.32 6.86 -9.39
N ALA A 40 0.25 7.31 -8.13
CA ALA A 40 -1.00 7.54 -7.43
C ALA A 40 -1.65 8.87 -7.87
N ASN A 41 -1.85 9.03 -9.17
CA ASN A 41 -2.37 10.25 -9.77
C ASN A 41 -3.91 10.34 -9.75
N THR A 42 -4.59 9.19 -9.66
CA THR A 42 -6.05 9.11 -9.47
C THR A 42 -6.41 9.13 -7.99
N GLU A 43 -7.60 9.65 -7.66
CA GLU A 43 -8.12 9.66 -6.29
C GLU A 43 -8.15 8.26 -5.68
N VAL A 44 -8.60 7.25 -6.44
CA VAL A 44 -8.60 5.84 -6.02
C VAL A 44 -7.19 5.36 -5.67
N ALA A 45 -6.18 5.70 -6.46
CA ALA A 45 -4.81 5.28 -6.18
C ALA A 45 -4.23 5.97 -4.93
N LYS A 46 -4.59 7.24 -4.67
CA LYS A 46 -4.23 7.94 -3.43
C LYS A 46 -4.87 7.29 -2.20
N LEU A 47 -6.14 6.91 -2.29
CA LEU A 47 -6.85 6.20 -1.22
C LEU A 47 -6.25 4.82 -0.96
N ILE A 48 -5.91 4.08 -2.02
CA ILE A 48 -5.21 2.78 -1.89
C ILE A 48 -3.87 2.96 -1.18
N LEU A 49 -3.08 3.97 -1.55
CA LEU A 49 -1.78 4.23 -0.91
C LEU A 49 -1.95 4.56 0.57
N LYS A 50 -2.94 5.39 0.92
CA LYS A 50 -3.26 5.74 2.31
C LYS A 50 -3.64 4.51 3.14
N ASP A 51 -4.49 3.62 2.60
CA ASP A 51 -4.86 2.38 3.28
C ASP A 51 -3.66 1.46 3.48
N LEU A 52 -2.76 1.34 2.49
CA LEU A 52 -1.54 0.55 2.63
C LEU A 52 -0.64 1.09 3.74
N GLN A 53 -0.50 2.41 3.86
CA GLN A 53 0.26 3.06 4.93
C GLN A 53 -0.34 2.76 6.31
N LEU A 54 -1.65 2.95 6.48
CA LEU A 54 -2.35 2.66 7.74
C LEU A 54 -2.24 1.20 8.14
N ILE A 55 -2.40 0.28 7.19
CA ILE A 55 -2.24 -1.15 7.45
C ILE A 55 -0.81 -1.46 7.87
N LEU A 56 0.18 -0.85 7.23
CA LEU A 56 1.57 -1.05 7.59
C LEU A 56 1.87 -0.54 9.02
N GLU A 57 1.32 0.61 9.40
CA GLU A 57 1.43 1.16 10.76
C GLU A 57 0.84 0.20 11.81
N ILE A 58 -0.32 -0.40 11.53
CA ILE A 58 -0.95 -1.40 12.41
C ILE A 58 -0.10 -2.66 12.53
N LEU A 59 0.49 -3.12 11.42
CA LEU A 59 1.27 -4.38 11.38
C LEU A 59 2.70 -4.20 11.90
N LYS A 60 3.25 -2.99 11.88
CA LYS A 60 4.60 -2.67 12.34
C LYS A 60 4.62 -1.36 13.15
N PRO A 61 4.05 -1.35 14.36
CA PRO A 61 3.98 -0.14 15.19
C PRO A 61 5.36 0.39 15.60
N GLU A 62 6.41 -0.45 15.64
CA GLU A 62 7.76 -0.06 16.12
C GLU A 62 8.67 0.58 15.06
N GLY A 63 8.22 0.74 13.81
CA GLY A 63 9.04 1.20 12.69
C GLY A 63 9.07 2.73 12.46
N MET A 64 8.16 3.49 13.06
CA MET A 64 8.04 4.94 12.81
C MET A 64 8.51 5.74 14.02
N ARG A 65 9.84 5.88 14.19
CA ARG A 65 10.35 7.06 14.90
C ARG A 65 10.02 8.27 14.03
N ILE A 66 8.94 8.95 14.39
CA ILE A 66 8.65 10.29 13.88
C ILE A 66 9.92 11.13 14.13
N LYS A 67 10.58 11.53 13.05
CA LYS A 67 11.62 12.57 13.03
C LYS A 67 11.06 13.74 12.26
#